data_AF-A0A4R2G5S3-F1
#
_entry.id   AF-A0A4R2G5S3-F1
#
_cell.length_a   1.000
_cell.length_b   1.000
_cell.length_c   1.000
_cell.angle_alpha   90.00
_cell.angle_beta   90.00
_cell.angle_gamma   90.00
#
_symmetry.space_group_name_H-M   'P 1'
#
loop_
_entity.id
_entity.type
_entity.pdbx_description
1 polymer ?
#
loop_
_entity_poly.entity_id
_entity_poly.type
_entity_poly.pdbx_seq_one_letter_code
_entity_poly.pdbx_strand_id
1 'polypeptide(L)'
;MVRFLRLQFTIFFLLTVSILLSQNPHGYYNNAVGKKEAELKSALYEIIKYHTNLSYSALWVIFRQTDEREDGTVWDMYSPVIRTLNTTRGLNREHSFPVSWWDGTRDESLAAYTDINHIFPSDAEANMAKSNHPLGVVGSNPTYYNGMTKVGQNIFPGYTGLVFEPDDEYKGDFARAYLYMATRYQDYVNRWRNFTMLQTNTYPVYQQWAINLLLQWHREDPVSVKEIERNEEVFRIQGNRNPFIDFPELAEHIWGNKKSEEWIIDISDYQSVLITPTNNTEVAFGTVVKGQTATRSLFFRGNNLSESLSLFLYGANSAYFSISINEISSALANRPEGYELQITYSPIQATGLHSATILVSDGGMNGSVTVNIHGQSVAEDEIVPPTALPATDVTATSFQANWQAMEDTDFYILHVYEHDNGEAELLFSQDDIFDNFYEVVNLNPEKQYSYNVSREVSGIRTESSNTIHVSEGTNINEETSEFLVHTHQKNIYIHKSMGNPVNARVYNLSGHLITQKTLTNSVSKISVNASGVYFLHIDGYDVKKVMINN
;
A
#
# COMPACT_ATOMS: atom_id res chain seq x y z
N MET A 1 -77.45 0.91 -14.95
CA MET A 1 -76.18 1.62 -15.25
C MET A 1 -75.68 2.25 -13.95
N VAL A 2 -74.88 1.53 -13.15
CA VAL A 2 -74.09 2.12 -12.06
C VAL A 2 -72.76 1.37 -12.05
N ARG A 3 -71.69 2.09 -12.38
CA ARG A 3 -70.32 1.59 -12.57
C ARG A 3 -69.62 1.45 -11.22
N PHE A 4 -68.85 0.37 -11.10
CA PHE A 4 -67.86 0.11 -10.05
C PHE A 4 -66.80 1.22 -9.98
N LEU A 5 -66.56 1.77 -8.78
CA LEU A 5 -65.37 2.55 -8.49
C LEU A 5 -64.37 1.62 -7.76
N ARG A 6 -63.28 1.26 -8.45
CA ARG A 6 -62.14 0.55 -7.84
C ARG A 6 -61.31 1.56 -7.06
N LEU A 7 -61.18 1.34 -5.76
CA LEU A 7 -60.28 2.08 -4.88
C LEU A 7 -58.86 1.50 -5.07
N GLN A 8 -57.99 2.22 -5.77
CA GLN A 8 -56.56 1.89 -5.82
C GLN A 8 -55.88 2.47 -4.58
N PHE A 9 -55.46 1.61 -3.66
CA PHE A 9 -54.50 1.97 -2.62
C PHE A 9 -53.10 1.91 -3.23
N THR A 10 -52.52 3.07 -3.52
CA THR A 10 -51.10 3.18 -3.84
C THR A 10 -50.34 3.27 -2.52
N ILE A 11 -49.69 2.17 -2.13
CA ILE A 11 -48.76 2.14 -1.00
C ILE A 11 -47.48 2.83 -1.45
N PHE A 12 -47.23 4.03 -0.92
CA PHE A 12 -45.97 4.75 -1.09
C PHE A 12 -44.93 4.07 -0.18
N PHE A 13 -44.05 3.27 -0.77
CA PHE A 13 -42.90 2.72 -0.06
C PHE A 13 -41.87 3.86 0.09
N LEU A 14 -41.88 4.53 1.24
CA LEU A 14 -40.80 5.43 1.63
C LEU A 14 -39.55 4.56 1.87
N LEU A 15 -38.67 4.50 0.87
CA LEU A 15 -37.29 4.09 1.08
C LEU A 15 -36.64 5.15 1.98
N THR A 16 -36.60 4.89 3.28
CA THR A 16 -35.64 5.56 4.15
C THR A 16 -34.27 4.99 3.80
N VAL A 17 -33.53 5.70 2.95
CA VAL A 17 -32.08 5.50 2.81
C VAL A 17 -31.49 5.94 4.15
N SER A 18 -31.16 4.98 5.01
CA SER A 18 -30.31 5.21 6.16
C SER A 18 -28.94 5.58 5.61
N ILE A 19 -28.63 6.87 5.55
CA ILE A 19 -27.27 7.34 5.31
C ILE A 19 -26.47 6.86 6.52
N LEU A 20 -25.65 5.82 6.36
CA LEU A 20 -24.60 5.53 7.33
C LEU A 20 -23.70 6.75 7.35
N LEU A 21 -23.83 7.58 8.39
CA LEU A 21 -22.86 8.64 8.64
C LEU A 21 -21.61 7.99 9.20
N SER A 22 -20.43 8.46 8.77
CA SER A 22 -19.17 8.15 9.44
C SER A 22 -19.29 8.45 10.93
N GLN A 23 -18.84 7.52 11.78
CA GLN A 23 -18.91 7.64 13.23
C GLN A 23 -17.55 8.04 13.79
N ASN A 24 -17.00 9.17 13.30
CA ASN A 24 -15.81 9.73 13.92
C ASN A 24 -16.06 9.98 15.41
N PRO A 25 -15.05 9.84 16.29
CA PRO A 25 -15.25 10.10 17.72
C PRO A 25 -15.82 11.50 17.95
N HIS A 26 -16.71 11.62 18.94
CA HIS A 26 -17.23 12.92 19.37
C HIS A 26 -16.06 13.87 19.62
N GLY A 27 -16.17 15.10 19.11
CA GLY A 27 -15.16 16.13 19.30
C GLY A 27 -13.84 15.96 18.55
N TYR A 28 -13.65 14.89 17.76
CA TYR A 28 -12.42 14.62 17.00
C TYR A 28 -11.97 15.82 16.15
N TYR A 29 -12.93 16.51 15.52
CA TYR A 29 -12.69 17.66 14.65
C TYR A 29 -12.92 19.04 15.31
N ASN A 30 -13.14 19.12 16.63
CA ASN A 30 -13.47 20.37 17.31
C ASN A 30 -12.44 21.48 17.06
N ASN A 31 -11.15 21.12 17.00
CA ASN A 31 -10.07 22.08 16.76
C ASN A 31 -10.07 22.67 15.33
N ALA A 32 -10.85 22.12 14.41
CA ALA A 32 -11.04 22.62 13.06
C ALA A 32 -12.26 23.57 12.94
N VAL A 33 -13.17 23.57 13.92
CA VAL A 33 -14.40 24.38 13.88
C VAL A 33 -14.08 25.88 13.94
N GLY A 34 -14.80 26.67 13.15
CA GLY A 34 -14.61 28.12 13.04
C GLY A 34 -13.44 28.52 12.13
N LYS A 35 -12.73 27.56 11.55
CA LYS A 35 -11.57 27.82 10.69
C LYS A 35 -11.94 27.69 9.22
N LYS A 36 -11.11 28.27 8.35
CA LYS A 36 -11.24 28.21 6.88
C LYS A 36 -9.88 28.27 6.17
N GLU A 37 -9.86 28.00 4.87
CA GLU A 37 -8.67 28.10 4.02
C GLU A 37 -7.45 27.38 4.62
N ALA A 38 -6.29 28.05 4.65
CA ALA A 38 -5.04 27.55 5.21
C ALA A 38 -5.12 27.24 6.71
N GLU A 39 -5.94 27.98 7.46
CA GLU A 39 -6.10 27.78 8.90
C GLU A 39 -6.84 26.46 9.18
N LEU A 40 -7.91 26.19 8.43
CA LEU A 40 -8.64 24.92 8.50
C LEU A 40 -7.76 23.75 8.13
N LYS A 41 -7.03 23.84 7.00
CA LYS A 41 -6.10 22.79 6.58
C LYS A 41 -5.03 22.51 7.65
N SER A 42 -4.47 23.56 8.25
CA SER A 42 -3.46 23.40 9.31
C SER A 42 -4.06 22.81 10.59
N ALA A 43 -5.31 23.12 10.92
CA ALA A 43 -5.99 22.49 12.05
C ALA A 43 -6.25 21.00 11.82
N LEU A 44 -6.68 20.63 10.61
CA LEU A 44 -6.83 19.22 10.24
C LEU A 44 -5.49 18.48 10.24
N TYR A 45 -4.41 19.10 9.76
CA TYR A 45 -3.05 18.57 9.90
C TYR A 45 -2.73 18.23 11.36
N GLU A 46 -2.93 19.17 12.29
CA GLU A 46 -2.70 18.93 13.73
C GLU A 46 -3.61 17.83 14.32
N ILE A 47 -4.79 17.61 13.74
CA ILE A 47 -5.69 16.52 14.14
C ILE A 47 -5.17 15.17 13.62
N ILE A 48 -4.69 15.07 12.37
CA ILE A 48 -4.41 13.76 11.76
C ILE A 48 -2.91 13.41 11.66
N LYS A 49 -2.00 14.29 12.09
CA LYS A 49 -0.54 14.11 11.90
C LYS A 49 0.12 12.98 12.71
N TYR A 50 -0.55 12.45 13.72
CA TYR A 50 -0.03 11.32 14.50
C TYR A 50 -0.85 10.08 14.18
N HIS A 51 -0.16 8.98 13.89
CA HIS A 51 -0.76 7.68 13.67
C HIS A 51 0.24 6.59 13.98
N THR A 52 -0.26 5.38 14.22
CA THR A 52 0.56 4.17 14.33
C THR A 52 1.30 3.94 13.01
N ASN A 53 2.62 3.86 13.07
CA ASN A 53 3.42 3.42 11.93
C ASN A 53 3.34 1.90 11.82
N LEU A 54 3.01 1.43 10.62
CA LEU A 54 2.97 0.01 10.28
C LEU A 54 4.30 -0.38 9.62
N SER A 55 4.62 -1.68 9.62
CA SER A 55 5.65 -2.19 8.72
C SER A 55 5.07 -2.35 7.31
N TYR A 56 5.89 -2.16 6.28
CA TYR A 56 5.43 -2.29 4.89
C TYR A 56 4.98 -3.73 4.56
N SER A 57 5.56 -4.69 5.28
CA SER A 57 5.20 -6.10 5.22
C SER A 57 3.80 -6.40 5.75
N ALA A 58 3.40 -5.77 6.85
CA ALA A 58 2.11 -6.01 7.50
C ALA A 58 0.91 -5.59 6.63
N LEU A 59 1.14 -4.78 5.60
CA LEU A 59 0.10 -4.27 4.72
C LEU A 59 -0.74 -5.38 4.06
N TRP A 60 -0.17 -6.54 3.74
CA TRP A 60 -0.94 -7.65 3.16
C TRP A 60 -1.98 -8.23 4.12
N VAL A 61 -1.63 -8.35 5.40
CA VAL A 61 -2.54 -8.78 6.46
C VAL A 61 -3.59 -7.70 6.74
N ILE A 62 -3.19 -6.44 6.65
CA ILE A 62 -4.08 -5.30 6.85
C ILE A 62 -5.09 -5.15 5.71
N PHE A 63 -4.69 -5.41 4.46
CA PHE A 63 -5.63 -5.41 3.33
C PHE A 63 -6.73 -6.46 3.46
N ARG A 64 -6.53 -7.54 4.23
CA ARG A 64 -7.62 -8.48 4.56
C ARG A 64 -8.70 -7.86 5.45
N GLN A 65 -8.33 -6.83 6.23
CA GLN A 65 -9.25 -6.10 7.10
C GLN A 65 -9.87 -4.91 6.36
N THR A 66 -9.11 -4.20 5.52
CA THR A 66 -9.53 -2.94 4.90
C THR A 66 -10.08 -3.07 3.48
N ASP A 67 -9.70 -4.11 2.73
CA ASP A 67 -9.91 -4.18 1.28
C ASP A 67 -10.35 -5.59 0.79
N GLU A 68 -10.61 -6.56 1.68
CA GLU A 68 -11.20 -7.86 1.32
C GLU A 68 -12.72 -7.78 1.38
N ARG A 69 -13.39 -8.21 0.31
CA ARG A 69 -14.85 -8.26 0.21
C ARG A 69 -15.39 -9.50 0.94
N GLU A 70 -16.69 -9.49 1.25
CA GLU A 70 -17.36 -10.64 1.88
C GLU A 70 -17.22 -11.96 1.11
N ASP A 71 -17.03 -11.90 -0.22
CA ASP A 71 -16.82 -13.07 -1.07
C ASP A 71 -15.35 -13.55 -1.13
N GLY A 72 -14.45 -12.93 -0.37
CA GLY A 72 -13.02 -13.24 -0.31
C GLY A 72 -12.18 -12.64 -1.42
N THR A 73 -12.78 -11.82 -2.30
CA THR A 73 -12.05 -11.12 -3.37
C THR A 73 -11.53 -9.75 -2.91
N VAL A 74 -10.49 -9.25 -3.56
CA VAL A 74 -9.87 -7.96 -3.24
C VAL A 74 -10.66 -6.82 -3.89
N TRP A 75 -10.84 -5.73 -3.15
CA TRP A 75 -11.34 -4.47 -3.68
C TRP A 75 -10.24 -3.70 -4.43
N ASP A 76 -9.86 -4.21 -5.59
CA ASP A 76 -8.90 -3.56 -6.48
C ASP A 76 -9.55 -2.40 -7.26
N MET A 77 -9.08 -1.17 -7.02
CA MET A 77 -9.55 0.04 -7.72
C MET A 77 -8.85 0.29 -9.06
N TYR A 78 -7.90 -0.55 -9.43
CA TYR A 78 -7.00 -0.32 -10.56
C TYR A 78 -7.27 -1.24 -11.75
N SER A 79 -8.02 -2.34 -11.55
CA SER A 79 -8.19 -3.38 -12.55
C SER A 79 -9.54 -4.10 -12.41
N PRO A 80 -10.16 -4.51 -13.52
CA PRO A 80 -11.33 -5.39 -13.48
C PRO A 80 -10.97 -6.86 -13.20
N VAL A 81 -9.68 -7.21 -13.09
CA VAL A 81 -9.23 -8.57 -12.82
C VAL A 81 -9.53 -8.92 -11.37
N ILE A 82 -10.40 -9.91 -11.17
CA ILE A 82 -10.77 -10.40 -9.84
C ILE A 82 -9.58 -11.16 -9.23
N ARG A 83 -9.11 -10.70 -8.07
CA ARG A 83 -8.01 -11.31 -7.30
C ARG A 83 -8.45 -11.64 -5.88
N THR A 84 -7.67 -12.45 -5.17
CA THR A 84 -7.87 -12.77 -3.74
C THR A 84 -6.56 -12.54 -2.99
N LEU A 85 -6.59 -12.31 -1.67
CA LEU A 85 -5.38 -12.18 -0.85
C LEU A 85 -4.77 -13.52 -0.41
N ASN A 86 -5.29 -14.66 -0.90
CA ASN A 86 -4.69 -15.98 -0.67
C ASN A 86 -3.33 -16.15 -1.37
N THR A 87 -3.03 -15.27 -2.32
CA THR A 87 -1.72 -15.10 -2.93
C THR A 87 -1.52 -13.62 -3.23
N THR A 88 -0.30 -13.12 -3.07
CA THR A 88 0.06 -11.75 -3.50
C THR A 88 0.46 -11.69 -4.98
N ARG A 89 0.42 -12.82 -5.71
CA ARG A 89 0.83 -12.89 -7.12
C ARG A 89 -0.02 -11.96 -8.00
N GLY A 90 0.67 -11.07 -8.70
CA GLY A 90 0.02 -10.08 -9.57
C GLY A 90 -0.71 -8.97 -8.79
N LEU A 91 -0.46 -8.83 -7.49
CA LEU A 91 -0.86 -7.68 -6.69
C LEU A 91 0.38 -6.87 -6.26
N ASN A 92 0.17 -5.58 -6.07
CA ASN A 92 1.10 -4.64 -5.49
C ASN A 92 0.43 -3.86 -4.34
N ARG A 93 1.25 -3.38 -3.41
CA ARG A 93 0.88 -2.33 -2.46
C ARG A 93 1.10 -1.00 -3.17
N GLU A 94 0.04 -0.41 -3.68
CA GLU A 94 0.16 0.78 -4.50
C GLU A 94 0.04 2.06 -3.69
N HIS A 95 1.07 2.89 -3.75
CA HIS A 95 1.06 4.25 -3.23
C HIS A 95 0.32 5.14 -4.23
N SER A 96 -0.98 5.33 -4.02
CA SER A 96 -1.81 6.17 -4.92
C SER A 96 -1.16 7.53 -5.17
N PHE A 97 -0.67 8.18 -4.11
CA PHE A 97 0.24 9.33 -4.14
C PHE A 97 1.70 8.86 -4.20
N PRO A 98 2.39 8.94 -5.36
CA PRO A 98 3.64 8.19 -5.57
C PRO A 98 4.77 8.61 -4.62
N VAL A 99 5.52 7.62 -4.11
CA VAL A 99 6.69 7.83 -3.23
C VAL A 99 7.72 8.78 -3.85
N SER A 100 7.90 8.72 -5.17
CA SER A 100 8.78 9.61 -5.93
C SER A 100 8.41 11.10 -5.86
N TRP A 101 7.21 11.44 -5.37
CA TRP A 101 6.73 12.82 -5.27
C TRP A 101 7.12 13.51 -3.98
N TRP A 102 7.66 12.82 -2.98
CA TRP A 102 7.92 13.41 -1.67
C TRP A 102 9.18 12.94 -0.96
N ASP A 103 9.84 11.88 -1.42
CA ASP A 103 11.24 11.62 -1.02
C ASP A 103 11.92 10.68 -2.02
N GLY A 104 11.15 9.75 -2.59
CA GLY A 104 11.65 8.70 -3.47
C GLY A 104 12.33 7.55 -2.73
N THR A 105 12.40 7.63 -1.40
CA THR A 105 12.98 6.62 -0.52
C THR A 105 11.90 5.62 -0.10
N ARG A 106 12.29 4.34 -0.06
CA ARG A 106 11.45 3.25 0.48
C ARG A 106 11.82 3.06 1.95
N ASP A 107 11.49 4.06 2.76
CA ASP A 107 11.88 4.15 4.16
C ASP A 107 10.64 4.10 5.06
N GLU A 108 10.47 2.99 5.79
CA GLU A 108 9.36 2.78 6.71
C GLU A 108 9.37 3.70 7.94
N SER A 109 10.50 4.35 8.24
CA SER A 109 10.53 5.38 9.28
C SER A 109 9.75 6.63 8.87
N LEU A 110 9.52 6.82 7.57
CA LEU A 110 8.66 7.87 7.04
C LEU A 110 7.22 7.38 7.07
N ALA A 111 6.41 7.98 7.94
CA ALA A 111 5.03 7.59 8.18
C ALA A 111 4.18 7.52 6.89
N ALA A 112 4.48 8.36 5.89
CA ALA A 112 3.85 8.34 4.57
C ALA A 112 4.11 7.06 3.76
N TYR A 113 5.15 6.28 4.05
CA TYR A 113 5.46 5.08 3.29
C TYR A 113 4.55 3.90 3.66
N THR A 114 3.95 3.92 4.85
CA THR A 114 3.09 2.83 5.34
C THR A 114 1.68 3.29 5.73
N ASP A 115 1.30 4.54 5.43
CA ASP A 115 -0.02 5.09 5.73
C ASP A 115 -1.11 4.56 4.78
N ILE A 116 -1.95 3.66 5.29
CA ILE A 116 -3.01 3.00 4.54
C ILE A 116 -4.19 3.92 4.15
N ASN A 117 -4.20 5.21 4.53
CA ASN A 117 -5.17 6.17 3.98
C ASN A 117 -4.96 6.47 2.48
N HIS A 118 -3.79 6.11 1.92
CA HIS A 118 -3.49 6.31 0.50
C HIS A 118 -2.78 5.11 -0.16
N ILE A 119 -2.53 4.03 0.59
CA ILE A 119 -1.97 2.80 0.05
C ILE A 119 -3.10 1.79 -0.09
N PHE A 120 -3.21 1.20 -1.27
CA PHE A 120 -4.27 0.26 -1.62
C PHE A 120 -3.68 -1.00 -2.28
N PRO A 121 -4.35 -2.16 -2.19
CA PRO A 121 -4.01 -3.27 -3.08
C PRO A 121 -4.33 -2.89 -4.52
N SER A 122 -3.47 -3.32 -5.45
CA SER A 122 -3.59 -2.98 -6.86
C SER A 122 -3.06 -4.10 -7.74
N ASP A 123 -3.72 -4.39 -8.85
CA ASP A 123 -3.16 -5.21 -9.92
C ASP A 123 -1.77 -4.74 -10.33
N ALA A 124 -0.84 -5.68 -10.43
CA ALA A 124 0.56 -5.36 -10.66
C ALA A 124 0.81 -4.69 -12.02
N GLU A 125 0.09 -5.07 -13.07
CA GLU A 125 0.23 -4.48 -14.40
C GLU A 125 -0.34 -3.06 -14.42
N ALA A 126 -1.53 -2.87 -13.83
CA ALA A 126 -2.15 -1.56 -13.70
C ALA A 126 -1.28 -0.59 -12.89
N ASN A 127 -0.68 -1.08 -11.80
CA ASN A 127 0.28 -0.32 -11.02
C ASN A 127 1.51 0.10 -11.85
N MET A 128 2.11 -0.86 -12.56
CA MET A 128 3.27 -0.58 -13.43
C MET A 128 2.94 0.43 -14.52
N ALA A 129 1.74 0.37 -15.08
CA ALA A 129 1.25 1.36 -16.06
C ALA A 129 1.05 2.74 -15.43
N LYS A 130 0.42 2.83 -14.25
CA LYS A 130 0.20 4.08 -13.51
C LYS A 130 1.51 4.80 -13.23
N SER A 131 2.56 4.05 -12.85
CA SER A 131 3.88 4.61 -12.57
C SER A 131 3.77 5.79 -11.59
N ASN A 132 4.41 6.92 -11.87
CA ASN A 132 4.29 8.15 -11.10
C ASN A 132 3.48 9.24 -11.81
N HIS A 133 2.61 8.86 -12.76
CA HIS A 133 1.80 9.80 -13.52
C HIS A 133 0.81 10.55 -12.61
N PRO A 134 0.65 11.87 -12.81
CA PRO A 134 -0.36 12.62 -12.09
C PRO A 134 -1.78 12.19 -12.48
N LEU A 135 -2.75 12.45 -11.58
CA LEU A 135 -4.16 12.28 -11.92
C LEU A 135 -4.54 13.25 -13.03
N GLY A 136 -5.42 12.80 -13.93
CA GLY A 136 -5.96 13.63 -15.00
C GLY A 136 -7.02 12.90 -15.80
N VAL A 137 -7.47 13.52 -16.88
CA VAL A 137 -8.45 12.92 -17.80
C VAL A 137 -7.73 12.53 -19.07
N VAL A 138 -7.79 11.26 -19.44
CA VAL A 138 -7.10 10.72 -20.62
C VAL A 138 -7.96 10.96 -21.86
N GLY A 139 -7.31 11.43 -22.94
CA GLY A 139 -7.97 11.59 -24.24
C GLY A 139 -8.36 10.27 -24.90
N SER A 140 -8.91 10.34 -26.12
CA SER A 140 -9.47 9.18 -26.83
C SER A 140 -8.48 8.06 -27.18
N ASN A 141 -7.17 8.30 -27.06
CA ASN A 141 -6.11 7.35 -27.43
C ASN A 141 -5.20 7.08 -26.22
N PRO A 142 -5.67 6.29 -25.23
CA PRO A 142 -4.84 5.91 -24.09
C PRO A 142 -3.64 5.07 -24.55
N THR A 143 -2.49 5.24 -23.89
CA THR A 143 -1.33 4.36 -24.05
C THR A 143 -1.47 3.06 -23.26
N TYR A 144 -2.33 3.05 -22.25
CA TYR A 144 -2.74 1.88 -21.48
C TYR A 144 -4.22 1.99 -21.13
N TYR A 145 -4.97 0.90 -21.30
CA TYR A 145 -6.34 0.77 -20.83
C TYR A 145 -6.66 -0.69 -20.58
N ASN A 146 -7.07 -1.02 -19.35
CA ASN A 146 -7.39 -2.40 -18.96
C ASN A 146 -8.90 -2.67 -18.81
N GLY A 147 -9.75 -1.74 -19.25
CA GLY A 147 -11.20 -1.83 -19.06
C GLY A 147 -11.72 -1.05 -17.85
N MET A 148 -10.84 -0.56 -16.97
CA MET A 148 -11.19 0.22 -15.77
C MET A 148 -10.33 1.48 -15.67
N THR A 149 -9.00 1.35 -15.70
CA THR A 149 -8.08 2.49 -15.58
C THR A 149 -7.34 2.79 -16.87
N LYS A 150 -6.97 4.06 -17.05
CA LYS A 150 -6.29 4.56 -18.26
C LYS A 150 -5.00 5.28 -17.91
N VAL A 151 -4.01 5.17 -18.80
CA VAL A 151 -2.88 6.10 -18.86
C VAL A 151 -2.80 6.66 -20.27
N GLY A 152 -2.58 7.96 -20.40
CA GLY A 152 -2.46 8.60 -21.71
C GLY A 152 -2.34 10.11 -21.63
N GLN A 153 -2.44 10.77 -22.78
CA GLN A 153 -2.30 12.23 -22.85
C GLN A 153 -3.48 12.93 -22.17
N ASN A 154 -3.16 13.88 -21.29
CA ASN A 154 -4.13 14.67 -20.56
C ASN A 154 -4.93 15.60 -21.48
N ILE A 155 -6.25 15.59 -21.29
CA ILE A 155 -7.18 16.56 -21.91
C ILE A 155 -7.79 17.52 -20.88
N PHE A 156 -7.52 17.34 -19.58
CA PHE A 156 -7.99 18.25 -18.55
C PHE A 156 -7.22 19.59 -18.60
N PRO A 157 -7.90 20.76 -18.65
CA PRO A 157 -7.23 22.05 -18.79
C PRO A 157 -6.22 22.36 -17.68
N GLY A 158 -5.06 22.91 -18.05
CA GLY A 158 -4.05 23.45 -17.12
C GLY A 158 -2.81 22.57 -16.92
N TYR A 159 -2.77 21.37 -17.53
CA TYR A 159 -1.56 20.54 -17.61
C TYR A 159 -1.47 19.83 -18.97
N THR A 160 -0.25 19.66 -19.50
CA THR A 160 0.02 18.87 -20.70
C THR A 160 1.06 17.81 -20.37
N GLY A 161 0.72 16.54 -20.59
CA GLY A 161 1.58 15.39 -20.34
C GLY A 161 0.77 14.12 -20.15
N LEU A 162 1.46 13.03 -19.79
CA LEU A 162 0.83 11.77 -19.46
C LEU A 162 0.19 11.84 -18.06
N VAL A 163 -1.03 11.35 -17.96
CA VAL A 163 -1.83 11.25 -16.73
C VAL A 163 -2.37 9.84 -16.56
N PHE A 164 -2.65 9.49 -15.30
CA PHE A 164 -3.47 8.34 -14.92
C PHE A 164 -4.90 8.81 -14.66
N GLU A 165 -5.86 8.08 -15.21
CA GLU A 165 -7.29 8.28 -14.96
C GLU A 165 -7.88 6.97 -14.39
N PRO A 166 -8.36 6.96 -13.14
CA PRO A 166 -9.09 5.84 -12.59
C PRO A 166 -10.49 5.73 -13.23
N ASP A 167 -11.19 4.64 -12.95
CA ASP A 167 -12.60 4.51 -13.32
C ASP A 167 -13.45 5.59 -12.65
N ASP A 168 -14.59 5.93 -13.25
CA ASP A 168 -15.47 6.98 -12.76
C ASP A 168 -15.97 6.68 -11.33
N GLU A 169 -16.13 5.40 -10.98
CA GLU A 169 -16.56 4.95 -9.64
C GLU A 169 -15.53 5.13 -8.51
N TYR A 170 -14.27 5.49 -8.84
CA TYR A 170 -13.20 5.69 -7.85
C TYR A 170 -12.57 7.08 -7.92
N LYS A 171 -13.04 7.96 -8.80
CA LYS A 171 -12.46 9.30 -8.98
C LYS A 171 -12.49 10.11 -7.68
N GLY A 172 -13.56 9.97 -6.91
CA GLY A 172 -13.76 10.57 -5.60
C GLY A 172 -12.81 9.99 -4.55
N ASP A 173 -12.63 8.67 -4.50
CA ASP A 173 -11.69 7.98 -3.61
C ASP A 173 -10.27 8.51 -3.80
N PHE A 174 -9.78 8.52 -5.04
CA PHE A 174 -8.45 9.07 -5.36
C PHE A 174 -8.37 10.56 -5.03
N ALA A 175 -9.43 11.33 -5.28
CA ALA A 175 -9.45 12.74 -4.93
C ALA A 175 -9.30 12.95 -3.42
N ARG A 176 -10.08 12.23 -2.60
CA ARG A 176 -10.03 12.33 -1.13
C ARG A 176 -8.71 11.79 -0.56
N ALA A 177 -8.11 10.76 -1.15
CA ALA A 177 -6.77 10.28 -0.78
C ALA A 177 -5.68 11.34 -1.06
N TYR A 178 -5.77 12.04 -2.19
CA TYR A 178 -4.84 13.14 -2.51
C TYR A 178 -5.05 14.33 -1.57
N LEU A 179 -6.29 14.80 -1.39
CA LEU A 179 -6.60 15.89 -0.45
C LEU A 179 -6.10 15.57 0.97
N TYR A 180 -6.24 14.31 1.39
CA TYR A 180 -5.66 13.79 2.63
C TYR A 180 -4.14 13.94 2.65
N MET A 181 -3.42 13.45 1.64
CA MET A 181 -1.95 13.53 1.58
C MET A 181 -1.42 14.96 1.72
N ALA A 182 -2.04 15.92 1.02
CA ALA A 182 -1.65 17.33 1.14
C ALA A 182 -1.92 17.93 2.53
N THR A 183 -2.93 17.42 3.23
CA THR A 183 -3.33 17.88 4.57
C THR A 183 -2.48 17.24 5.64
N ARG A 184 -2.45 15.90 5.69
CA ARG A 184 -1.71 15.09 6.66
C ARG A 184 -0.22 15.38 6.62
N TYR A 185 0.39 15.46 5.44
CA TYR A 185 1.82 15.66 5.29
C TYR A 185 2.17 17.11 4.98
N GLN A 186 1.49 18.06 5.64
CA GLN A 186 1.79 19.49 5.49
C GLN A 186 3.27 19.82 5.79
N ASP A 187 3.89 19.08 6.69
CA ASP A 187 5.31 19.17 7.05
C ASP A 187 6.27 18.65 5.96
N TYR A 188 5.76 18.02 4.90
CA TYR A 188 6.54 17.59 3.74
C TYR A 188 6.74 18.71 2.70
N VAL A 189 6.42 19.97 3.03
CA VAL A 189 6.57 21.14 2.14
C VAL A 189 7.92 21.22 1.42
N ASN A 190 9.01 20.86 2.09
CA ASN A 190 10.36 20.87 1.53
C ASN A 190 10.79 19.53 0.91
N ARG A 191 9.95 18.49 1.05
CA ARG A 191 10.19 17.16 0.53
C ARG A 191 9.46 16.90 -0.80
N TRP A 192 8.44 17.68 -1.15
CA TRP A 192 7.78 17.57 -2.46
C TRP A 192 8.76 17.65 -3.65
N ARG A 193 8.54 16.80 -4.65
CA ARG A 193 9.38 16.63 -5.87
C ARG A 193 8.58 16.71 -7.17
N ASN A 194 7.29 16.39 -7.17
CA ASN A 194 6.45 16.50 -8.35
C ASN A 194 5.80 17.88 -8.46
N PHE A 195 6.45 18.80 -9.16
CA PHE A 195 5.94 20.17 -9.34
C PHE A 195 4.88 20.30 -10.43
N THR A 196 4.48 19.19 -11.06
CA THR A 196 3.40 19.15 -12.04
C THR A 196 2.04 19.28 -11.36
N MET A 197 1.77 18.50 -10.31
CA MET A 197 0.57 18.66 -9.48
C MET A 197 0.81 19.50 -8.24
N LEU A 198 2.03 19.52 -7.69
CA LEU A 198 2.33 20.15 -6.40
C LEU A 198 3.00 21.53 -6.54
N GLN A 199 2.95 22.27 -5.45
CA GLN A 199 3.68 23.49 -5.14
C GLN A 199 4.52 23.25 -3.87
N THR A 200 5.65 23.93 -3.74
CA THR A 200 6.49 23.90 -2.53
C THR A 200 6.00 24.91 -1.49
N ASN A 201 4.75 24.75 -1.04
CA ASN A 201 4.15 25.54 0.04
C ASN A 201 3.24 24.66 0.91
N THR A 202 2.87 25.16 2.08
CA THR A 202 1.95 24.46 3.00
C THR A 202 0.48 24.65 2.60
N TYR A 203 0.18 25.68 1.80
CA TYR A 203 -1.12 25.95 1.22
C TYR A 203 -0.96 26.81 -0.07
N PRO A 204 -1.66 26.49 -1.18
CA PRO A 204 -2.67 25.43 -1.31
C PRO A 204 -2.10 24.03 -1.61
N VAL A 205 -0.77 23.84 -1.61
CA VAL A 205 -0.04 22.59 -1.93
C VAL A 205 -0.17 22.12 -3.37
N TYR A 206 -1.35 22.26 -3.99
CA TYR A 206 -1.61 21.83 -5.36
C TYR A 206 -1.59 22.99 -6.35
N GLN A 207 -1.18 22.72 -7.58
CA GLN A 207 -1.40 23.63 -8.72
C GLN A 207 -2.90 23.84 -8.92
N GLN A 208 -3.29 25.01 -9.44
CA GLN A 208 -4.72 25.35 -9.57
C GLN A 208 -5.51 24.36 -10.43
N TRP A 209 -4.88 23.82 -11.49
CA TRP A 209 -5.52 22.80 -12.34
C TRP A 209 -5.79 21.50 -11.57
N ALA A 210 -4.88 21.10 -10.69
CA ALA A 210 -5.01 19.90 -9.86
C ALA A 210 -6.11 20.10 -8.82
N ILE A 211 -6.20 21.28 -8.20
CA ILE A 211 -7.32 21.63 -7.31
C ILE A 211 -8.65 21.50 -8.05
N ASN A 212 -8.74 22.05 -9.26
CA ASN A 212 -9.98 22.01 -10.05
C ASN A 212 -10.37 20.56 -10.38
N LEU A 213 -9.40 19.71 -10.75
CA LEU A 213 -9.63 18.30 -11.04
C LEU A 213 -10.11 17.54 -9.78
N LEU A 214 -9.37 17.66 -8.68
CA LEU A 214 -9.67 16.94 -7.43
C LEU A 214 -11.04 17.34 -6.88
N LEU A 215 -11.39 18.64 -6.90
CA LEU A 215 -12.71 19.09 -6.47
C LEU A 215 -13.82 18.67 -7.43
N GLN A 216 -13.56 18.61 -8.73
CA GLN A 216 -14.54 18.09 -9.69
C GLN A 216 -14.84 16.62 -9.39
N TRP A 217 -13.80 15.78 -9.31
CA TRP A 217 -13.94 14.36 -9.02
C TRP A 217 -14.58 14.11 -7.67
N HIS A 218 -14.18 14.84 -6.63
CA HIS A 218 -14.80 14.76 -5.30
C HIS A 218 -16.31 15.04 -5.31
N ARG A 219 -16.79 15.95 -6.17
CA ARG A 219 -18.22 16.28 -6.30
C ARG A 219 -18.99 15.28 -7.17
N GLU A 220 -18.35 14.80 -8.23
CA GLU A 220 -18.97 13.89 -9.21
C GLU A 220 -19.07 12.46 -8.68
N ASP A 221 -18.16 12.06 -7.79
CA ASP A 221 -18.13 10.78 -7.11
C ASP A 221 -18.16 10.95 -5.57
N PRO A 222 -19.37 11.02 -4.97
CA PRO A 222 -19.56 11.20 -3.53
C PRO A 222 -18.96 10.06 -2.70
N VAL A 223 -18.80 10.29 -1.39
CA VAL A 223 -18.29 9.25 -0.48
C VAL A 223 -19.16 7.99 -0.52
N SER A 224 -18.51 6.85 -0.75
CA SER A 224 -19.14 5.53 -0.80
C SER A 224 -19.18 4.84 0.56
N VAL A 225 -20.02 3.81 0.71
CA VAL A 225 -20.04 2.95 1.92
C VAL A 225 -18.69 2.28 2.13
N LYS A 226 -18.05 1.82 1.04
CA LYS A 226 -16.71 1.25 1.05
C LYS A 226 -15.69 2.21 1.68
N GLU A 227 -15.72 3.48 1.31
CA GLU A 227 -14.81 4.47 1.90
C GLU A 227 -15.08 4.72 3.38
N ILE A 228 -16.36 4.74 3.79
CA ILE A 228 -16.74 4.91 5.20
C ILE A 228 -16.23 3.72 6.01
N GLU A 229 -16.53 2.49 5.59
CA GLU A 229 -16.10 1.26 6.27
C GLU A 229 -14.57 1.17 6.34
N ARG A 230 -13.90 1.47 5.23
CA ARG A 230 -12.44 1.51 5.20
C ARG A 230 -11.89 2.59 6.12
N ASN A 231 -12.47 3.79 6.18
CA ASN A 231 -11.98 4.86 7.06
C ASN A 231 -12.16 4.51 8.55
N GLU A 232 -13.23 3.79 8.92
CA GLU A 232 -13.39 3.25 10.27
C GLU A 232 -12.31 2.22 10.62
N GLU A 233 -12.03 1.30 9.69
CA GLU A 233 -11.06 0.24 9.92
C GLU A 233 -9.62 0.78 9.94
N VAL A 234 -9.29 1.71 9.04
CA VAL A 234 -8.02 2.43 9.06
C VAL A 234 -7.85 3.19 10.37
N PHE A 235 -8.92 3.81 10.89
CA PHE A 235 -8.87 4.48 12.18
C PHE A 235 -8.60 3.51 13.33
N ARG A 236 -9.23 2.32 13.31
CA ARG A 236 -9.00 1.28 14.33
C ARG A 236 -7.54 0.82 14.36
N ILE A 237 -6.89 0.75 13.20
CA ILE A 237 -5.51 0.26 13.03
C ILE A 237 -4.47 1.36 13.28
N GLN A 238 -4.63 2.52 12.63
CA GLN A 238 -3.63 3.58 12.64
C GLN A 238 -3.95 4.75 13.59
N GLY A 239 -5.19 4.91 14.04
CA GLY A 239 -5.58 6.01 14.94
C GLY A 239 -5.68 7.38 14.27
N ASN A 240 -5.57 7.46 12.94
CA ASN A 240 -5.90 8.63 12.14
C ASN A 240 -7.00 8.34 11.11
N ARG A 241 -7.65 9.40 10.62
CA ARG A 241 -8.81 9.33 9.72
C ARG A 241 -8.59 10.24 8.52
N ASN A 242 -9.18 9.90 7.38
CA ASN A 242 -9.31 10.83 6.27
C ASN A 242 -10.48 11.81 6.52
N PRO A 243 -10.22 13.10 6.81
CA PRO A 243 -11.28 14.05 7.12
C PRO A 243 -12.20 14.33 5.93
N PHE A 244 -11.74 14.10 4.70
CA PHE A 244 -12.53 14.33 3.49
C PHE A 244 -13.51 13.18 3.19
N ILE A 245 -13.38 12.06 3.91
CA ILE A 245 -14.39 10.98 3.93
C ILE A 245 -15.41 11.27 5.03
N ASP A 246 -14.96 11.67 6.22
CA ASP A 246 -15.85 11.97 7.36
C ASP A 246 -16.72 13.21 7.13
N PHE A 247 -16.13 14.29 6.59
CA PHE A 247 -16.78 15.56 6.29
C PHE A 247 -16.37 16.05 4.88
N PRO A 248 -16.99 15.51 3.82
CA PRO A 248 -16.63 15.83 2.43
C PRO A 248 -16.59 17.33 2.12
N GLU A 249 -17.47 18.11 2.74
CA GLU A 249 -17.55 19.56 2.55
C GLU A 249 -16.28 20.31 2.98
N LEU A 250 -15.42 19.73 3.81
CA LEU A 250 -14.12 20.31 4.17
C LEU A 250 -13.28 20.65 2.94
N ALA A 251 -13.38 19.86 1.86
CA ALA A 251 -12.69 20.13 0.62
C ALA A 251 -13.08 21.51 0.03
N GLU A 252 -14.36 21.89 0.15
CA GLU A 252 -14.88 23.17 -0.32
C GLU A 252 -14.45 24.35 0.55
N HIS A 253 -14.35 24.15 1.86
CA HIS A 253 -13.90 25.18 2.81
C HIS A 253 -12.38 25.42 2.77
N ILE A 254 -11.61 24.47 2.23
CA ILE A 254 -10.15 24.62 2.07
C ILE A 254 -9.80 25.11 0.67
N TRP A 255 -10.28 24.45 -0.39
CA TRP A 255 -9.84 24.73 -1.77
C TRP A 255 -10.96 25.19 -2.72
N GLY A 256 -12.22 24.97 -2.34
CA GLY A 256 -13.35 25.14 -3.24
C GLY A 256 -14.09 26.46 -3.09
N ASN A 257 -15.41 26.41 -3.33
CA ASN A 257 -16.23 27.62 -3.43
C ASN A 257 -16.67 28.18 -2.07
N LYS A 258 -16.45 27.44 -0.98
CA LYS A 258 -16.75 27.87 0.40
C LYS A 258 -15.52 28.35 1.17
N LYS A 259 -14.38 28.55 0.50
CA LYS A 259 -13.12 28.94 1.17
C LYS A 259 -13.22 30.20 2.04
N SER A 260 -14.11 31.14 1.72
CA SER A 260 -14.34 32.34 2.55
C SER A 260 -15.24 32.10 3.78
N GLU A 261 -15.91 30.96 3.84
CA GLU A 261 -16.84 30.55 4.89
C GLU A 261 -16.12 29.69 5.93
N GLU A 262 -16.35 29.99 7.21
CA GLU A 262 -15.86 29.16 8.31
C GLU A 262 -16.55 27.80 8.27
N TRP A 263 -15.80 26.73 8.51
CA TRP A 263 -16.38 25.41 8.68
C TRP A 263 -16.96 25.28 10.08
N ILE A 264 -18.26 25.02 10.16
CA ILE A 264 -19.03 24.94 11.40
C ILE A 264 -19.79 23.62 11.43
N ILE A 265 -19.67 22.90 12.54
CA ILE A 265 -20.57 21.80 12.91
C ILE A 265 -21.28 22.17 14.20
N ASP A 266 -22.46 21.61 14.43
CA ASP A 266 -23.15 21.79 15.72
C ASP A 266 -22.33 21.08 16.80
N ILE A 267 -21.61 21.88 17.60
CA ILE A 267 -20.88 21.39 18.76
C ILE A 267 -21.91 21.14 19.87
N SER A 268 -22.68 20.07 19.72
CA SER A 268 -23.39 19.49 20.86
C SER A 268 -22.35 18.77 21.72
N ASP A 269 -22.00 19.45 22.80
CA ASP A 269 -21.11 19.05 23.90
C ASP A 269 -19.59 19.11 23.68
N TYR A 270 -18.95 19.99 24.46
CA TYR A 270 -17.54 19.92 24.85
C TYR A 270 -17.26 18.73 25.79
N GLN A 271 -17.79 17.53 25.50
CA GLN A 271 -17.54 16.38 26.37
C GLN A 271 -16.05 16.07 26.38
N SER A 272 -15.55 15.73 27.57
CA SER A 272 -14.28 15.02 27.71
C SER A 272 -14.39 13.71 26.93
N VAL A 273 -13.49 13.51 25.98
CA VAL A 273 -13.54 12.34 25.08
C VAL A 273 -12.14 11.83 24.84
N LEU A 274 -11.99 10.50 24.89
CA LEU A 274 -10.80 9.82 24.40
C LEU A 274 -10.96 9.64 22.89
N ILE A 275 -10.07 10.28 22.14
CA ILE A 275 -10.03 10.20 20.68
C ILE A 275 -9.37 8.90 20.24
N THR A 276 -8.27 8.52 20.87
CA THR A 276 -7.55 7.26 20.64
C THR A 276 -6.90 6.83 21.95
N PRO A 277 -6.81 5.52 22.26
CA PRO A 277 -7.43 4.41 21.51
C PRO A 277 -8.97 4.48 21.51
N THR A 278 -9.58 3.80 20.55
CA THR A 278 -11.03 3.61 20.49
C THR A 278 -11.44 2.29 21.14
N ASN A 279 -12.73 2.13 21.38
CA ASN A 279 -13.25 0.88 21.92
C ASN A 279 -12.95 -0.28 20.98
N ASN A 280 -12.39 -1.35 21.52
CA ASN A 280 -11.88 -2.53 20.81
C ASN A 280 -10.68 -2.29 19.89
N THR A 281 -9.89 -1.23 20.09
CA THR A 281 -8.55 -1.13 19.47
C THR A 281 -7.76 -2.40 19.77
N GLU A 282 -7.03 -2.92 18.78
CA GLU A 282 -6.22 -4.12 18.92
C GLU A 282 -4.72 -3.79 18.93
N VAL A 283 -3.98 -4.43 19.84
CA VAL A 283 -2.51 -4.39 19.86
C VAL A 283 -2.00 -5.82 19.74
N ALA A 284 -1.51 -6.15 18.55
CA ALA A 284 -0.92 -7.44 18.26
C ALA A 284 0.61 -7.41 18.46
N PHE A 285 1.10 -8.34 19.29
CA PHE A 285 2.55 -8.54 19.46
C PHE A 285 3.15 -9.52 18.45
N GLY A 286 2.31 -10.26 17.71
CA GLY A 286 2.76 -11.37 16.87
C GLY A 286 3.29 -12.53 17.72
N THR A 287 4.22 -13.29 17.15
CA THR A 287 4.91 -14.38 17.85
C THR A 287 6.10 -13.85 18.64
N VAL A 288 6.25 -14.29 19.89
CA VAL A 288 7.42 -13.99 20.74
C VAL A 288 7.95 -15.27 21.37
N VAL A 289 9.25 -15.50 21.25
CA VAL A 289 9.88 -16.68 21.83
C VAL A 289 9.74 -16.66 23.35
N LYS A 290 9.39 -17.80 23.95
CA LYS A 290 9.25 -17.93 25.40
C LYS A 290 10.53 -17.45 26.10
N GLY A 291 10.37 -16.53 27.06
CA GLY A 291 11.47 -15.91 27.79
C GLY A 291 12.03 -14.63 27.16
N GLN A 292 11.69 -14.32 25.91
CA GLN A 292 11.94 -13.01 25.29
C GLN A 292 10.79 -12.04 25.55
N THR A 293 11.01 -10.78 25.19
CA THR A 293 10.03 -9.71 25.36
C THR A 293 9.88 -8.89 24.09
N ALA A 294 8.65 -8.49 23.78
CA ALA A 294 8.36 -7.53 22.73
C ALA A 294 7.61 -6.33 23.31
N THR A 295 7.84 -5.15 22.73
CA THR A 295 7.22 -3.90 23.17
C THR A 295 6.51 -3.23 21.98
N ARG A 296 5.32 -2.69 22.23
CA ARG A 296 4.53 -1.90 21.27
C ARG A 296 4.11 -0.58 21.92
N SER A 297 4.07 0.49 21.12
CA SER A 297 3.45 1.75 21.52
C SER A 297 1.95 1.70 21.26
N LEU A 298 1.16 2.19 22.22
CA LEU A 298 -0.26 2.51 22.05
C LEU A 298 -0.45 4.00 22.24
N PHE A 299 -0.99 4.67 21.22
CA PHE A 299 -1.15 6.11 21.22
C PHE A 299 -2.43 6.54 21.94
N PHE A 300 -2.30 7.48 22.87
CA PHE A 300 -3.41 8.10 23.59
C PHE A 300 -3.55 9.57 23.21
N ARG A 301 -4.76 9.95 22.81
CA ARG A 301 -5.13 11.34 22.63
C ARG A 301 -6.54 11.57 23.12
N GLY A 302 -6.74 12.63 23.87
CA GLY A 302 -8.04 13.10 24.31
C GLY A 302 -8.36 14.49 23.78
N ASN A 303 -9.62 14.85 23.89
CA ASN A 303 -10.07 16.22 23.75
C ASN A 303 -10.87 16.61 24.99
N ASN A 304 -10.51 17.72 25.62
CA ASN A 304 -11.13 18.24 26.83
C ASN A 304 -11.21 17.24 28.00
N LEU A 305 -10.32 16.25 28.09
CA LEU A 305 -10.24 15.39 29.28
C LEU A 305 -10.00 16.26 30.51
N SER A 306 -10.84 16.10 31.53
CA SER A 306 -10.82 16.96 32.73
C SER A 306 -10.05 16.33 33.88
N GLU A 307 -9.88 15.01 33.86
CA GLU A 307 -9.19 14.22 34.87
C GLU A 307 -8.12 13.33 34.22
N SER A 308 -7.30 12.64 35.02
CA SER A 308 -6.41 11.61 34.48
C SER A 308 -7.21 10.42 33.93
N LEU A 309 -6.71 9.79 32.87
CA LEU A 309 -7.19 8.48 32.42
C LEU A 309 -6.59 7.39 33.32
N SER A 310 -7.42 6.48 33.80
CA SER A 310 -6.97 5.28 34.52
C SER A 310 -6.88 4.09 33.57
N LEU A 311 -5.79 3.33 33.68
CA LEU A 311 -5.52 2.17 32.84
C LEU A 311 -5.44 0.92 33.71
N PHE A 312 -6.33 -0.04 33.45
CA PHE A 312 -6.40 -1.29 34.17
C PHE A 312 -6.20 -2.48 33.23
N LEU A 313 -5.07 -3.16 33.37
CA LEU A 313 -4.76 -4.38 32.63
C LEU A 313 -5.38 -5.59 33.33
N TYR A 314 -6.24 -6.32 32.62
CA TYR A 314 -6.96 -7.49 33.14
C TYR A 314 -7.12 -8.59 32.09
N GLY A 315 -7.60 -9.76 32.51
CA GLY A 315 -7.76 -10.95 31.68
C GLY A 315 -7.00 -12.17 32.22
N ALA A 316 -7.31 -13.35 31.70
CA ALA A 316 -6.71 -14.60 32.17
C ALA A 316 -5.19 -14.68 31.93
N ASN A 317 -4.70 -13.99 30.90
CA ASN A 317 -3.28 -13.95 30.53
C ASN A 317 -2.62 -12.60 30.82
N SER A 318 -3.26 -11.72 31.61
CA SER A 318 -2.72 -10.37 31.91
C SER A 318 -1.34 -10.39 32.55
N ALA A 319 -0.99 -11.46 33.27
CA ALA A 319 0.33 -11.64 33.88
C ALA A 319 1.50 -11.70 32.87
N TYR A 320 1.23 -11.94 31.58
CA TYR A 320 2.24 -11.91 30.52
C TYR A 320 2.41 -10.53 29.89
N PHE A 321 1.58 -9.56 30.26
CA PHE A 321 1.63 -8.21 29.73
C PHE A 321 1.94 -7.21 30.84
N SER A 322 2.55 -6.09 30.47
CA SER A 322 2.74 -4.95 31.35
C SER A 322 2.54 -3.66 30.57
N ILE A 323 2.09 -2.62 31.28
CA ILE A 323 1.95 -1.27 30.77
C ILE A 323 2.92 -0.37 31.53
N SER A 324 3.56 0.58 30.85
CA SER A 324 4.60 1.42 31.46
C SER A 324 4.09 2.30 32.59
N ILE A 325 2.82 2.68 32.55
CA ILE A 325 2.10 3.44 33.58
C ILE A 325 0.65 3.00 33.62
N ASN A 326 -0.02 3.22 34.76
CA ASN A 326 -1.42 2.91 34.99
C ASN A 326 -2.33 4.16 35.01
N GLU A 327 -1.76 5.35 34.83
CA GLU A 327 -2.51 6.61 34.80
C GLU A 327 -1.87 7.60 33.81
N ILE A 328 -2.66 8.16 32.89
CA ILE A 328 -2.21 9.21 31.95
C ILE A 328 -2.91 10.51 32.30
N SER A 329 -2.16 11.54 32.72
CA SER A 329 -2.76 12.85 33.04
C SER A 329 -3.49 13.46 31.83
N SER A 330 -4.63 14.14 32.07
CA SER A 330 -5.33 14.91 31.03
C SER A 330 -4.41 15.90 30.31
N ALA A 331 -3.47 16.50 31.02
CA ALA A 331 -2.50 17.44 30.46
C ALA A 331 -1.53 16.82 29.45
N LEU A 332 -1.33 15.50 29.47
CA LEU A 332 -0.57 14.76 28.46
C LEU A 332 -1.50 14.27 27.34
N ALA A 333 -2.62 13.63 27.70
CA ALA A 333 -3.56 13.09 26.73
C ALA A 333 -4.19 14.17 25.83
N ASN A 334 -4.45 15.37 26.34
CA ASN A 334 -5.03 16.48 25.56
C ASN A 334 -4.02 17.23 24.68
N ARG A 335 -2.73 16.87 24.69
CA ARG A 335 -1.75 17.55 23.85
C ARG A 335 -1.98 17.20 22.38
N PRO A 336 -1.60 18.09 21.44
CA PRO A 336 -1.62 17.75 20.01
C PRO A 336 -0.83 16.47 19.71
N GLU A 337 0.32 16.29 20.37
CA GLU A 337 1.17 15.10 20.30
C GLU A 337 0.71 13.91 21.13
N GLY A 338 -0.36 14.03 21.92
CA GLY A 338 -0.87 12.95 22.76
C GLY A 338 0.16 12.36 23.73
N TYR A 339 0.01 11.07 24.01
CA TYR A 339 0.92 10.28 24.86
C TYR A 339 1.09 8.87 24.29
N GLU A 340 2.32 8.39 24.16
CA GLU A 340 2.59 7.00 23.78
C GLU A 340 2.79 6.12 25.01
N LEU A 341 1.85 5.22 25.26
CA LEU A 341 1.98 4.17 26.28
C LEU A 341 2.82 3.02 25.73
N GLN A 342 3.84 2.59 26.48
CA GLN A 342 4.57 1.37 26.15
C GLN A 342 3.87 0.17 26.77
N ILE A 343 3.53 -0.81 25.93
CA ILE A 343 2.97 -2.10 26.33
C ILE A 343 4.01 -3.16 26.03
N THR A 344 4.35 -3.98 27.03
CA THR A 344 5.34 -5.04 26.90
C THR A 344 4.69 -6.40 27.10
N TYR A 345 4.92 -7.31 26.16
CA TYR A 345 4.56 -8.72 26.25
C TYR A 345 5.80 -9.53 26.64
N SER A 346 5.68 -10.38 27.66
CA SER A 346 6.77 -11.13 28.30
C SER A 346 6.33 -12.56 28.64
N PRO A 347 6.20 -13.45 27.64
CA PRO A 347 5.79 -14.84 27.87
C PRO A 347 6.90 -15.66 28.52
N ILE A 348 7.06 -15.56 29.84
CA ILE A 348 8.12 -16.28 30.59
C ILE A 348 7.69 -17.68 31.06
N GLN A 349 6.40 -17.91 31.30
CA GLN A 349 5.92 -19.13 31.98
C GLN A 349 5.34 -20.19 31.03
N ALA A 350 4.65 -19.81 29.96
CA ALA A 350 3.97 -20.72 29.05
C ALA A 350 4.11 -20.31 27.59
N THR A 351 3.95 -21.28 26.69
CA THR A 351 3.73 -21.08 25.25
C THR A 351 2.23 -21.06 24.94
N GLY A 352 1.86 -20.67 23.73
CA GLY A 352 0.48 -20.58 23.24
C GLY A 352 0.00 -19.14 23.06
N LEU A 353 -1.29 -19.02 22.73
CA LEU A 353 -1.97 -17.74 22.59
C LEU A 353 -2.20 -17.12 23.96
N HIS A 354 -1.80 -15.87 24.11
CA HIS A 354 -2.09 -15.07 25.30
C HIS A 354 -2.88 -13.83 24.90
N SER A 355 -3.96 -13.58 25.62
CA SER A 355 -4.76 -12.36 25.45
C SER A 355 -5.10 -11.70 26.78
N ALA A 356 -5.11 -10.38 26.74
CA ALA A 356 -5.52 -9.54 27.85
C ALA A 356 -6.23 -8.29 27.32
N THR A 357 -6.77 -7.51 28.23
CA THR A 357 -7.47 -6.27 27.88
C THR A 357 -6.96 -5.15 28.79
N ILE A 358 -6.70 -3.99 28.20
CA ILE A 358 -6.53 -2.74 28.94
C ILE A 358 -7.89 -2.06 28.96
N LEU A 359 -8.48 -1.91 30.14
CA LEU A 359 -9.62 -1.03 30.36
C LEU A 359 -9.10 0.39 30.59
N VAL A 360 -9.53 1.33 29.76
CA VAL A 360 -9.29 2.75 29.93
C VAL A 360 -10.57 3.39 30.46
N SER A 361 -10.48 4.04 31.62
CA SER A 361 -11.60 4.71 32.28
C SER A 361 -11.21 6.11 32.78
N ASP A 362 -12.17 6.80 33.39
CA ASP A 362 -12.01 8.15 33.97
C ASP A 362 -11.73 9.22 32.90
N GLY A 363 -10.84 10.18 33.15
CA GLY A 363 -10.59 11.30 32.22
C GLY A 363 -11.74 12.31 32.11
N GLY A 364 -12.82 12.12 32.89
CA GLY A 364 -14.09 12.83 32.75
C GLY A 364 -14.92 12.38 31.55
N MET A 365 -14.50 11.34 30.83
CA MET A 365 -15.20 10.85 29.64
C MET A 365 -16.41 9.97 29.99
N ASN A 366 -17.38 9.88 29.08
CA ASN A 366 -18.52 9.00 29.28
C ASN A 366 -18.16 7.55 28.91
N GLY A 367 -18.30 6.64 29.87
CA GLY A 367 -18.03 5.22 29.67
C GLY A 367 -16.53 4.85 29.78
N SER A 368 -16.17 3.77 29.09
CA SER A 368 -14.82 3.21 29.10
C SER A 368 -14.44 2.68 27.72
N VAL A 369 -13.14 2.65 27.44
CA VAL A 369 -12.58 2.07 26.22
C VAL A 369 -11.85 0.78 26.56
N THR A 370 -12.11 -0.30 25.83
CA THR A 370 -11.33 -1.53 25.92
C THR A 370 -10.30 -1.61 24.80
N VAL A 371 -9.07 -1.93 25.13
CA VAL A 371 -8.02 -2.26 24.17
C VAL A 371 -7.66 -3.72 24.31
N ASN A 372 -7.83 -4.48 23.24
CA ASN A 372 -7.56 -5.91 23.21
C ASN A 372 -6.10 -6.12 22.84
N ILE A 373 -5.34 -6.73 23.74
CA ILE A 373 -3.93 -7.01 23.51
C ILE A 373 -3.72 -8.51 23.42
N HIS A 374 -2.95 -8.95 22.43
CA HIS A 374 -2.71 -10.38 22.22
C HIS A 374 -1.33 -10.64 21.64
N GLY A 375 -0.79 -11.82 21.96
CA GLY A 375 0.47 -12.30 21.44
C GLY A 375 0.51 -13.82 21.48
N GLN A 376 1.29 -14.41 20.59
CA GLN A 376 1.58 -15.84 20.58
C GLN A 376 2.94 -16.07 21.23
N SER A 377 3.09 -17.11 22.03
CA SER A 377 4.39 -17.57 22.49
C SER A 377 4.72 -18.96 21.96
N VAL A 378 5.95 -19.14 21.52
CA VAL A 378 6.49 -20.42 21.03
C VAL A 378 7.75 -20.76 21.79
N ALA A 379 8.02 -22.05 21.99
CA ALA A 379 9.30 -22.45 22.56
C ALA A 379 10.40 -22.33 21.50
N GLU A 380 11.63 -22.01 21.91
CA GLU A 380 12.74 -21.83 20.98
C GLU A 380 13.03 -23.11 20.18
N ASP A 381 12.86 -24.29 20.80
CA ASP A 381 13.03 -25.60 20.16
C ASP A 381 11.89 -25.98 19.20
N GLU A 382 10.76 -25.26 19.23
CA GLU A 382 9.68 -25.39 18.26
C GLU A 382 9.91 -24.53 17.00
N ILE A 383 10.89 -23.62 17.02
CA ILE A 383 11.26 -22.77 15.88
C ILE A 383 12.13 -23.59 14.92
N VAL A 384 11.47 -24.42 14.13
CA VAL A 384 12.08 -25.28 13.11
C VAL A 384 11.96 -24.68 11.70
N PRO A 385 12.87 -25.01 10.77
CA PRO A 385 12.75 -24.57 9.38
C PRO A 385 11.44 -25.04 8.73
N PRO A 386 10.91 -24.29 7.74
CA PRO A 386 9.78 -24.78 6.95
C PRO A 386 10.21 -25.99 6.10
N THR A 387 9.23 -26.76 5.62
CA THR A 387 9.49 -27.79 4.61
C THR A 387 9.43 -27.14 3.23
N ALA A 388 10.54 -27.11 2.50
CA ALA A 388 10.51 -26.72 1.09
C ALA A 388 9.79 -27.80 0.28
N LEU A 389 8.88 -27.38 -0.60
CA LEU A 389 8.05 -28.21 -1.45
C LEU A 389 8.58 -28.18 -2.88
N PRO A 390 8.16 -29.07 -3.79
CA PRO A 390 8.57 -29.00 -5.19
C PRO A 390 8.27 -27.63 -5.85
N ALA A 391 9.14 -27.20 -6.77
CA ALA A 391 8.88 -26.02 -7.57
C ALA A 391 7.66 -26.22 -8.48
N THR A 392 6.89 -25.16 -8.69
CA THR A 392 5.79 -25.10 -9.67
C THR A 392 6.09 -24.05 -10.73
N ASP A 393 5.27 -23.97 -11.78
CA ASP A 393 5.43 -23.01 -12.88
C ASP A 393 6.87 -22.97 -13.45
N VAL A 394 7.50 -24.15 -13.54
CA VAL A 394 8.89 -24.30 -13.98
C VAL A 394 8.97 -24.07 -15.49
N THR A 395 9.77 -23.08 -15.89
CA THR A 395 10.13 -22.78 -17.28
C THR A 395 11.64 -22.87 -17.46
N ALA A 396 12.14 -22.61 -18.67
CA ALA A 396 13.57 -22.54 -18.93
C ALA A 396 14.28 -21.38 -18.20
N THR A 397 13.56 -20.33 -17.80
CA THR A 397 14.14 -19.10 -17.23
C THR A 397 13.50 -18.68 -15.91
N SER A 398 12.58 -19.47 -15.37
CA SER A 398 11.88 -19.18 -14.13
C SER A 398 11.34 -20.42 -13.45
N PHE A 399 11.06 -20.32 -12.16
CA PHE A 399 10.22 -21.25 -11.43
C PHE A 399 9.62 -20.56 -10.21
N GLN A 400 8.52 -21.09 -9.68
CA GLN A 400 8.00 -20.70 -8.38
C GLN A 400 8.57 -21.64 -7.32
N ALA A 401 9.37 -21.09 -6.40
CA ALA A 401 9.78 -21.77 -5.19
C ALA A 401 8.57 -21.85 -4.25
N ASN A 402 8.33 -23.02 -3.64
CA ASN A 402 7.22 -23.25 -2.73
C ASN A 402 7.71 -23.87 -1.43
N TRP A 403 7.03 -23.56 -0.32
CA TRP A 403 7.25 -24.20 0.97
C TRP A 403 5.95 -24.28 1.78
N GLN A 404 5.97 -25.08 2.83
CA GLN A 404 4.88 -25.15 3.79
C GLN A 404 4.73 -23.81 4.52
N ALA A 405 3.52 -23.26 4.53
CA ALA A 405 3.20 -22.09 5.33
C ALA A 405 3.24 -22.42 6.83
N MET A 406 3.82 -21.52 7.61
CA MET A 406 4.02 -21.62 9.05
C MET A 406 3.47 -20.33 9.68
N GLU A 407 2.38 -20.45 10.45
CA GLU A 407 1.56 -19.32 10.95
C GLU A 407 2.30 -18.34 11.86
N ASP A 408 3.35 -18.81 12.54
CA ASP A 408 4.16 -18.08 13.50
C ASP A 408 5.36 -17.35 12.88
N THR A 409 5.45 -17.33 11.54
CA THR A 409 6.58 -16.75 10.79
C THR A 409 6.47 -15.24 10.63
N ASP A 410 7.55 -14.52 10.94
CA ASP A 410 7.65 -13.09 10.60
C ASP A 410 7.87 -12.95 9.09
N PHE A 411 8.92 -13.60 8.57
CA PHE A 411 9.18 -13.72 7.13
C PHE A 411 10.05 -14.93 6.81
N TYR A 412 10.03 -15.36 5.55
CA TYR A 412 10.91 -16.39 5.00
C TYR A 412 12.10 -15.75 4.31
N ILE A 413 13.19 -16.51 4.27
CA ILE A 413 14.35 -16.21 3.44
C ILE A 413 14.61 -17.38 2.50
N LEU A 414 14.53 -17.11 1.21
CA LEU A 414 14.83 -18.04 0.13
C LEU A 414 16.31 -17.93 -0.27
N HIS A 415 17.00 -19.06 -0.33
CA HIS A 415 18.32 -19.16 -0.97
C HIS A 415 18.20 -19.97 -2.25
N VAL A 416 18.62 -19.40 -3.37
CA VAL A 416 18.64 -20.06 -4.68
C VAL A 416 20.09 -20.31 -5.08
N TYR A 417 20.37 -21.55 -5.49
CA TYR A 417 21.69 -21.99 -5.90
C TYR A 417 21.68 -22.37 -7.38
N GLU A 418 22.70 -21.92 -8.11
CA GLU A 418 23.02 -22.39 -9.45
C GLU A 418 23.98 -23.59 -9.34
N HIS A 419 23.80 -24.60 -10.19
CA HIS A 419 24.69 -25.76 -10.25
C HIS A 419 25.56 -25.71 -11.51
N ASP A 420 26.87 -25.84 -11.33
CA ASP A 420 27.85 -26.00 -12.42
C ASP A 420 28.69 -27.26 -12.18
N ASN A 421 28.67 -28.20 -13.12
CA ASN A 421 29.37 -29.50 -13.02
C ASN A 421 29.09 -30.27 -11.72
N GLY A 422 27.92 -30.08 -11.11
CA GLY A 422 27.50 -30.74 -9.86
C GLY A 422 27.89 -30.00 -8.58
N GLU A 423 28.58 -28.87 -8.67
CA GLU A 423 28.85 -27.97 -7.54
C GLU A 423 27.77 -26.89 -7.48
N ALA A 424 27.28 -26.59 -6.27
CA ALA A 424 26.25 -25.59 -6.04
C ALA A 424 26.87 -24.26 -5.57
N GLU A 425 26.58 -23.17 -6.27
CA GLU A 425 26.96 -21.80 -5.91
C GLU A 425 25.71 -20.98 -5.58
N LEU A 426 25.73 -20.19 -4.50
CA LEU A 426 24.62 -19.32 -4.14
C LEU A 426 24.45 -18.25 -5.24
N LEU A 427 23.32 -18.29 -5.94
CA LEU A 427 22.97 -17.30 -6.95
C LEU A 427 22.45 -16.01 -6.29
N PHE A 428 21.47 -16.15 -5.39
CA PHE A 428 20.97 -15.04 -4.57
C PHE A 428 20.24 -15.54 -3.31
N SER A 429 20.10 -14.63 -2.35
CA SER A 429 19.18 -14.74 -1.22
C SER A 429 18.09 -13.68 -1.37
N GLN A 430 16.84 -14.05 -1.10
CA GLN A 430 15.74 -13.12 -0.99
C GLN A 430 15.10 -13.24 0.39
N ASP A 431 15.13 -12.14 1.12
CA ASP A 431 14.64 -12.01 2.48
C ASP A 431 13.28 -11.29 2.46
N ASP A 432 12.61 -11.13 3.61
CA ASP A 432 11.30 -10.46 3.74
C ASP A 432 10.19 -11.04 2.83
N ILE A 433 10.14 -12.37 2.69
CA ILE A 433 9.07 -13.05 1.96
C ILE A 433 7.95 -13.41 2.95
N PHE A 434 6.75 -12.89 2.76
CA PHE A 434 5.60 -13.12 3.68
C PHE A 434 4.65 -14.22 3.19
N ASP A 435 4.72 -14.55 1.91
CA ASP A 435 4.01 -15.69 1.34
C ASP A 435 4.80 -16.98 1.53
N ASN A 436 4.15 -18.12 1.30
CA ASN A 436 4.79 -19.43 1.31
C ASN A 436 5.35 -19.85 -0.07
N PHE A 437 5.58 -18.87 -0.95
CA PHE A 437 6.15 -19.05 -2.28
C PHE A 437 6.93 -17.81 -2.72
N TYR A 438 7.79 -17.96 -3.73
CA TYR A 438 8.49 -16.85 -4.37
C TYR A 438 8.79 -17.16 -5.84
N GLU A 439 8.57 -16.19 -6.72
CA GLU A 439 8.84 -16.34 -8.15
C GLU A 439 10.29 -16.01 -8.46
N VAL A 440 11.04 -17.04 -8.87
CA VAL A 440 12.42 -16.92 -9.32
C VAL A 440 12.43 -16.76 -10.83
N VAL A 441 13.03 -15.67 -11.33
CA VAL A 441 13.04 -15.32 -12.76
C VAL A 441 14.45 -14.98 -13.24
N ASN A 442 14.60 -14.79 -14.56
CA ASN A 442 15.87 -14.43 -15.22
C ASN A 442 16.98 -15.49 -15.05
N LEU A 443 16.60 -16.76 -14.98
CA LEU A 443 17.53 -17.88 -14.87
C LEU A 443 18.17 -18.23 -16.22
N ASN A 444 19.39 -18.74 -16.17
CA ASN A 444 20.07 -19.34 -17.31
C ASN A 444 19.47 -20.74 -17.61
N PRO A 445 18.93 -20.98 -18.83
CA PRO A 445 18.36 -22.27 -19.23
C PRO A 445 19.30 -23.46 -19.26
N GLU A 446 20.61 -23.22 -19.33
CA GLU A 446 21.62 -24.29 -19.42
C GLU A 446 22.10 -24.77 -18.03
N LYS A 447 21.57 -24.16 -16.97
CA LYS A 447 21.97 -24.41 -15.59
C LYS A 447 20.86 -25.11 -14.83
N GLN A 448 21.27 -25.92 -13.86
CA GLN A 448 20.33 -26.51 -12.92
C GLN A 448 20.27 -25.65 -11.66
N TYR A 449 19.12 -25.64 -11.01
CA TYR A 449 18.92 -24.86 -9.79
C TYR A 449 18.43 -25.73 -8.65
N SER A 450 18.75 -25.29 -7.45
CA SER A 450 18.08 -25.77 -6.26
C SER A 450 17.77 -24.60 -5.34
N TYR A 451 16.82 -24.80 -4.43
CA TYR A 451 16.56 -23.83 -3.39
C TYR A 451 16.33 -24.48 -2.03
N ASN A 452 16.58 -23.70 -0.99
CA ASN A 452 16.13 -23.99 0.36
C ASN A 452 15.60 -22.70 0.98
N VAL A 453 14.85 -22.86 2.07
CA VAL A 453 14.14 -21.76 2.72
C VAL A 453 14.44 -21.82 4.21
N SER A 454 14.76 -20.67 4.79
CA SER A 454 14.78 -20.46 6.24
C SER A 454 13.63 -19.52 6.60
N ARG A 455 13.30 -19.43 7.88
CA ARG A 455 12.33 -18.45 8.37
C ARG A 455 12.89 -17.69 9.55
N GLU A 456 12.40 -16.48 9.76
CA GLU A 456 12.64 -15.71 10.96
C GLU A 456 11.38 -15.70 11.83
N VAL A 457 11.57 -15.90 13.13
CA VAL A 457 10.52 -15.81 14.15
C VAL A 457 11.09 -15.04 15.33
N SER A 458 10.55 -13.85 15.60
CA SER A 458 10.94 -13.00 16.72
C SER A 458 12.46 -12.74 16.75
N GLY A 459 13.06 -12.48 15.59
CA GLY A 459 14.50 -12.24 15.42
C GLY A 459 15.39 -13.49 15.49
N ILE A 460 14.82 -14.69 15.65
CA ILE A 460 15.55 -15.96 15.53
C ILE A 460 15.38 -16.49 14.12
N ARG A 461 16.49 -16.66 13.42
CA ARG A 461 16.54 -17.29 12.10
C ARG A 461 16.76 -18.79 12.24
N THR A 462 15.92 -19.59 11.59
CA THR A 462 16.11 -21.04 11.53
C THR A 462 17.31 -21.41 10.66
N GLU A 463 17.79 -22.65 10.83
CA GLU A 463 18.56 -23.33 9.79
C GLU A 463 17.79 -23.37 8.46
N SER A 464 18.47 -23.75 7.37
CA SER A 464 17.81 -23.99 6.08
C SER A 464 16.94 -25.25 6.11
N SER A 465 15.85 -25.22 5.35
CA SER A 465 15.00 -26.38 5.04
C SER A 465 15.75 -27.50 4.31
N ASN A 466 15.03 -28.58 3.99
CA ASN A 466 15.45 -29.48 2.91
C ASN A 466 15.71 -28.71 1.61
N THR A 467 16.63 -29.22 0.78
CA THR A 467 16.92 -28.66 -0.55
C THR A 467 15.97 -29.26 -1.58
N ILE A 468 15.39 -28.40 -2.42
CA ILE A 468 14.59 -28.78 -3.58
C ILE A 468 15.42 -28.56 -4.83
N HIS A 469 15.71 -29.65 -5.54
CA HIS A 469 16.26 -29.57 -6.88
C HIS A 469 15.14 -29.31 -7.87
N VAL A 470 15.30 -28.28 -8.70
CA VAL A 470 14.33 -27.92 -9.73
C VAL A 470 14.58 -28.82 -10.94
N SER A 471 13.78 -29.89 -11.05
CA SER A 471 13.86 -30.85 -12.15
C SER A 471 13.15 -30.33 -13.41
N GLU A 472 13.76 -30.52 -14.58
CA GLU A 472 13.18 -30.16 -15.88
C GLU A 472 11.83 -30.84 -16.13
N GLY A 473 10.78 -30.03 -16.25
CA GLY A 473 9.46 -30.41 -16.77
C GLY A 473 9.29 -29.84 -18.18
N THR A 474 9.17 -30.74 -19.16
CA THR A 474 9.08 -30.53 -20.61
C THR A 474 8.06 -29.51 -21.13
N ASN A 475 8.50 -28.66 -22.08
CA ASN A 475 7.88 -28.12 -23.32
C ASN A 475 6.35 -27.80 -23.29
N ILE A 476 5.83 -26.68 -23.82
CA ILE A 476 5.93 -26.15 -25.19
C ILE A 476 5.48 -24.68 -25.15
N ASN A 477 6.18 -23.81 -25.90
CA ASN A 477 5.81 -22.48 -26.39
C ASN A 477 4.48 -21.86 -25.92
N GLU A 478 4.56 -20.67 -25.33
CA GLU A 478 3.78 -19.55 -25.84
C GLU A 478 4.51 -18.21 -25.62
N GLU A 479 4.53 -17.46 -26.71
CA GLU A 479 5.22 -16.24 -27.11
C GLU A 479 5.90 -15.36 -26.04
N THR A 480 7.23 -15.25 -26.14
CA THR A 480 7.96 -14.09 -25.61
C THR A 480 8.97 -13.61 -26.65
N SER A 481 8.79 -12.38 -27.13
CA SER A 481 9.66 -11.58 -28.01
C SER A 481 10.88 -12.30 -28.61
N GLU A 482 10.91 -12.48 -29.94
CA GLU A 482 12.01 -13.15 -30.67
C GLU A 482 13.41 -12.55 -30.45
N PHE A 483 13.49 -11.34 -29.88
CA PHE A 483 14.75 -10.64 -29.61
C PHE A 483 14.81 -10.05 -28.20
N LEU A 484 15.70 -10.60 -27.36
CA LEU A 484 16.14 -9.96 -26.11
C LEU A 484 17.33 -9.04 -26.43
N VAL A 485 17.21 -7.78 -26.03
CA VAL A 485 18.24 -6.76 -26.28
C VAL A 485 18.68 -6.18 -24.96
N HIS A 486 19.97 -6.31 -24.65
CA HIS A 486 20.57 -5.68 -23.49
C HIS A 486 21.85 -4.95 -23.88
N THR A 487 22.29 -4.04 -23.04
CA THR A 487 23.50 -3.24 -23.25
C THR A 487 24.47 -3.46 -22.13
N HIS A 488 25.73 -3.74 -22.45
CA HIS A 488 26.81 -3.82 -21.46
C HIS A 488 28.07 -3.19 -22.03
N GLN A 489 28.60 -2.19 -21.32
CA GLN A 489 29.59 -1.24 -21.83
C GLN A 489 29.10 -0.65 -23.17
N LYS A 490 30.02 -0.27 -24.07
CA LYS A 490 29.72 0.27 -25.40
C LYS A 490 29.17 -0.76 -26.42
N ASN A 491 28.42 -1.76 -25.97
CA ASN A 491 27.93 -2.85 -26.79
C ASN A 491 26.44 -3.11 -26.58
N ILE A 492 25.74 -3.37 -27.69
CA ILE A 492 24.38 -3.87 -27.75
C ILE A 492 24.46 -5.36 -28.04
N TYR A 493 23.89 -6.16 -27.15
CA TYR A 493 23.77 -7.60 -27.30
C TYR A 493 22.34 -7.91 -27.71
N ILE A 494 22.22 -8.60 -28.85
CA ILE A 494 20.94 -9.01 -29.43
C ILE A 494 20.92 -10.52 -29.39
N HIS A 495 20.04 -11.06 -28.56
CA HIS A 495 19.76 -12.47 -28.43
C HIS A 495 18.55 -12.77 -29.30
N LYS A 496 18.67 -13.72 -30.20
CA LYS A 496 17.58 -14.17 -31.07
C LYS A 496 17.49 -15.68 -31.07
N SER A 497 16.30 -16.20 -31.32
CA SER A 497 16.12 -17.60 -31.66
C SER A 497 16.90 -17.95 -32.94
N MET A 498 17.52 -19.12 -32.98
CA MET A 498 18.21 -19.58 -34.19
C MET A 498 17.22 -19.68 -35.35
N GLY A 499 17.58 -19.09 -36.49
CA GLY A 499 16.67 -18.88 -37.61
C GLY A 499 17.35 -18.05 -38.70
N ASN A 500 16.60 -17.66 -39.75
CA ASN A 500 17.14 -16.94 -40.90
C ASN A 500 17.96 -15.69 -40.49
N PRO A 501 19.00 -15.32 -41.27
CA PRO A 501 19.73 -14.09 -41.02
C PRO A 501 18.80 -12.86 -41.12
N VAL A 502 18.86 -11.98 -40.12
CA VAL A 502 18.08 -10.73 -40.08
C VAL A 502 19.02 -9.56 -39.87
N ASN A 503 18.81 -8.41 -40.53
CA ASN A 503 19.69 -7.26 -40.33
C ASN A 503 19.23 -6.41 -39.15
N ALA A 504 20.19 -6.00 -38.33
CA ALA A 504 20.05 -4.97 -37.31
C ALA A 504 20.76 -3.69 -37.75
N ARG A 505 20.13 -2.55 -37.49
CA ARG A 505 20.66 -1.20 -37.72
C ARG A 505 20.55 -0.39 -36.44
N VAL A 506 21.62 0.32 -36.10
CA VAL A 506 21.70 1.17 -34.90
C VAL A 506 21.80 2.61 -35.33
N TYR A 507 20.90 3.46 -34.84
CA TYR A 507 20.84 4.89 -35.11
C TYR A 507 21.13 5.70 -33.85
N ASN A 508 21.71 6.90 -34.00
CA ASN A 508 21.77 7.86 -32.91
C ASN A 508 20.46 8.67 -32.78
N LEU A 509 20.39 9.53 -31.76
CA LEU A 509 19.24 10.42 -31.51
C LEU A 509 18.89 11.35 -32.68
N SER A 510 19.84 11.68 -33.56
CA SER A 510 19.62 12.52 -34.74
C SER A 510 19.14 11.71 -35.96
N GLY A 511 18.90 10.41 -35.80
CA GLY A 511 18.48 9.51 -36.88
C GLY A 511 19.61 9.07 -37.82
N HIS A 512 20.87 9.36 -37.48
CA HIS A 512 22.03 8.94 -38.29
C HIS A 512 22.37 7.48 -38.02
N LEU A 513 22.57 6.69 -39.07
CA LEU A 513 22.98 5.29 -38.97
C LEU A 513 24.41 5.19 -38.44
N ILE A 514 24.59 4.57 -37.29
CA ILE A 514 25.89 4.37 -36.63
C ILE A 514 26.56 3.09 -37.10
N THR A 515 25.80 2.00 -37.20
CA THR A 515 26.31 0.72 -37.64
C THR A 515 25.17 -0.22 -38.04
N GLN A 516 25.49 -1.23 -38.84
CA GLN A 516 24.56 -2.29 -39.23
C GLN A 516 25.25 -3.65 -39.15
N LYS A 517 24.50 -4.68 -38.79
CA LYS A 517 25.00 -6.05 -38.68
C LYS A 517 23.92 -7.06 -39.05
N THR A 518 24.27 -8.00 -39.93
CA THR A 518 23.44 -9.18 -40.16
C THR A 518 23.61 -10.15 -38.99
N LEU A 519 22.51 -10.45 -38.31
CA LEU A 519 22.44 -11.34 -37.16
C LEU A 519 22.26 -12.77 -37.69
N THR A 520 23.35 -13.53 -37.76
CA THR A 520 23.31 -14.95 -38.18
C THR A 520 23.28 -15.91 -37.00
N ASN A 521 23.74 -15.47 -35.83
CA ASN A 521 23.95 -16.30 -34.64
C ASN A 521 22.89 -15.98 -33.57
N SER A 522 22.69 -16.90 -32.63
CA SER A 522 21.78 -16.76 -31.49
C SER A 522 22.12 -15.55 -30.59
N VAL A 523 23.39 -15.19 -30.50
CA VAL A 523 23.84 -13.95 -29.86
C VAL A 523 24.70 -13.15 -30.82
N SER A 524 24.32 -11.89 -31.02
CA SER A 524 25.03 -10.95 -31.88
C SER A 524 25.36 -9.68 -31.13
N LYS A 525 26.66 -9.36 -31.09
CA LYS A 525 27.19 -8.14 -30.49
C LYS A 525 27.33 -7.03 -31.54
N ILE A 526 26.85 -5.83 -31.23
CA ILE A 526 27.08 -4.61 -32.00
C ILE A 526 27.77 -3.60 -31.09
N SER A 527 28.98 -3.18 -31.44
CA SER A 527 29.72 -2.16 -30.70
C SER A 527 29.40 -0.76 -31.23
N VAL A 528 29.25 0.20 -30.33
CA VAL A 528 29.15 1.63 -30.62
C VAL A 528 30.35 2.38 -30.03
N ASN A 529 30.61 3.60 -30.48
CA ASN A 529 31.84 4.31 -30.12
C ASN A 529 31.70 5.20 -28.87
N ALA A 530 30.47 5.50 -28.45
CA ALA A 530 30.18 6.40 -27.35
C ALA A 530 29.03 5.86 -26.48
N SER A 531 28.97 6.33 -25.25
CA SER A 531 27.82 6.14 -24.36
C SER A 531 26.74 7.16 -24.71
N GLY A 532 25.48 6.76 -24.60
CA GLY A 532 24.34 7.57 -25.03
C GLY A 532 23.14 6.73 -25.43
N VAL A 533 22.12 7.42 -25.96
CA VAL A 533 20.88 6.79 -26.42
C VAL A 533 21.01 6.40 -27.89
N TYR A 534 20.64 5.17 -28.20
CA TYR A 534 20.59 4.65 -29.56
C TYR A 534 19.23 4.03 -29.84
N PHE A 535 18.89 3.92 -31.12
CA PHE A 535 17.72 3.21 -31.60
C PHE A 535 18.16 2.00 -32.41
N LEU A 536 17.75 0.81 -31.96
CA LEU A 536 17.99 -0.45 -32.63
C LEU A 536 16.75 -0.81 -33.46
N HIS A 537 16.94 -0.96 -34.76
CA HIS A 537 15.94 -1.47 -35.68
C HIS A 537 16.39 -2.82 -36.23
N ILE A 538 15.58 -3.86 -36.05
CA ILE A 538 15.81 -5.18 -36.63
C ILE A 538 14.77 -5.35 -37.75
N ASP A 539 15.20 -5.76 -38.95
CA ASP A 539 14.31 -5.90 -40.10
C ASP A 539 13.11 -6.79 -39.75
N GLY A 540 11.89 -6.24 -39.88
CA GLY A 540 10.64 -6.93 -39.54
C GLY A 540 10.10 -6.68 -38.13
N TYR A 541 10.75 -5.84 -37.32
CA TYR A 541 10.37 -5.55 -35.93
C TYR A 541 10.35 -4.06 -35.61
N ASP A 542 9.64 -3.71 -34.54
CA ASP A 542 9.61 -2.34 -34.02
C ASP A 542 10.98 -1.88 -33.52
N VAL A 543 11.21 -0.57 -33.65
CA VAL A 543 12.45 0.08 -33.23
C VAL A 543 12.52 0.12 -31.70
N LYS A 544 13.56 -0.48 -31.12
CA LYS A 544 13.83 -0.47 -29.68
C LYS A 544 14.80 0.65 -29.31
N LYS A 545 14.46 1.46 -28.30
CA LYS A 545 15.40 2.40 -27.67
C LYS A 545 16.35 1.62 -26.76
N VAL A 546 17.66 1.85 -26.91
CA VAL A 546 18.70 1.25 -26.06
C VAL A 546 19.59 2.34 -25.46
N MET A 547 19.88 2.22 -24.17
CA MET A 547 20.68 3.17 -23.41
C MET A 547 22.04 2.55 -23.13
N ILE A 548 23.12 3.17 -23.59
CA ILE A 548 24.48 2.68 -23.38
C ILE A 548 25.16 3.58 -22.36
N ASN A 549 25.48 3.01 -21.20
CA ASN A 549 26.18 3.67 -20.11
C ASN A 549 27.66 3.26 -20.11
N ASN A 550 28.53 4.12 -19.56
CA ASN A 550 29.96 3.83 -19.43
C ASN A 550 30.22 2.64 -18.49
#